data_AF-A0A1G3QHY5-F1
#
_entry.id   AF-A0A1G3QHY5-F1
#
_cell.length_a   1.000
_cell.length_b   1.000
_cell.length_c   1.000
_cell.angle_alpha   90.00
_cell.angle_beta   90.00
_cell.angle_gamma   90.00
#
_symmetry.space_group_name_H-M   'P 1'
#
loop_
_entity.id
_entity.type
_entity.pdbx_description
1 polymer ?
#
loop_
_entity_poly.entity_id
_entity_poly.type
_entity_poly.pdbx_seq_one_letter_code
_entity_poly.pdbx_strand_id
1 'polypeptide(L)' 'MTFERNNIGYLIAFMLVGAILGSAVGTLIAGFVPALSVIQKSLTGPLGFNLEIVSFSIRINLSSIAGLLLGVLIFRKV' A
#
# COMPACT_ATOMS: atom_id res chain seq x y z
N MET A 1 16.20 15.00 11.54
CA MET A 1 16.72 13.87 10.73
C MET A 1 15.63 13.06 10.02
N THR A 2 14.62 12.50 10.69
CA THR A 2 13.62 11.61 10.01
C THR A 2 12.66 12.34 9.07
N PHE A 3 12.16 13.53 9.41
CA PHE A 3 11.27 14.33 8.55
C PHE A 3 11.91 15.66 8.16
N GLU A 4 13.13 15.63 7.63
CA GLU A 4 13.69 16.80 6.94
C GLU A 4 13.16 16.87 5.52
N ARG A 5 13.06 18.09 4.97
CA ARG A 5 12.48 18.32 3.62
C ARG A 5 13.14 17.48 2.53
N ASN A 6 14.41 17.13 2.72
CA ASN A 6 15.18 16.28 1.81
C ASN A 6 14.79 14.79 1.85
N ASN A 7 14.14 14.32 2.92
CA ASN A 7 13.82 12.90 3.15
C ASN A 7 12.36 12.53 2.87
N ILE A 8 11.54 13.51 2.45
CA ILE A 8 10.12 13.31 2.13
C ILE A 8 9.96 12.31 0.96
N GLY A 9 10.85 12.35 -0.03
CA GLY A 9 10.82 11.39 -1.14
C GLY A 9 11.01 9.95 -0.67
N TYR A 10 11.94 9.72 0.26
CA TYR A 10 12.15 8.40 0.86
C TYR A 10 10.96 7.95 1.69
N LEU A 11 10.36 8.83 2.50
CA LEU A 11 9.12 8.52 3.22
C LEU A 11 8.03 8.03 2.26
N ILE A 12 7.77 8.78 1.18
CA ILE A 12 6.75 8.42 0.19
C ILE A 12 7.08 7.08 -0.46
N ALA A 13 8.35 6.83 -0.80
CA ALA A 13 8.78 5.55 -1.34
C ALA A 13 8.53 4.39 -0.36
N PHE A 14 8.90 4.53 0.91
CA PHE A 14 8.63 3.53 1.96
C PHE A 14 7.13 3.28 2.16
N MET A 15 6.31 4.34 2.11
CA MET A 15 4.86 4.23 2.18
C MET A 15 4.27 3.48 0.99
N LEU A 16 4.71 3.79 -0.24
CA LEU A 16 4.23 3.14 -1.45
C LEU A 16 4.66 1.66 -1.51
N VAL A 17 5.93 1.39 -1.24
CA VAL A 17 6.46 0.02 -1.18
C VAL A 17 5.74 -0.77 -0.09
N GLY A 18 5.58 -0.18 1.10
CA GLY A 18 4.84 -0.78 2.20
C GLY A 18 3.39 -1.09 1.82
N ALA A 19 2.69 -0.18 1.16
CA ALA A 19 1.33 -0.39 0.70
C ALA A 19 1.20 -1.53 -0.32
N ILE A 20 2.10 -1.59 -1.30
CA ILE A 20 2.13 -2.64 -2.32
C ILE A 20 2.42 -4.01 -1.68
N LEU A 21 3.44 -4.08 -0.82
CA LEU A 21 3.81 -5.31 -0.11
C LEU A 21 2.71 -5.75 0.85
N GLY A 22 2.12 -4.82 1.61
CA GLY A 22 1.00 -5.10 2.51
C GLY A 22 -0.21 -5.65 1.77
N SER A 23 -0.51 -5.10 0.59
CA SER A 23 -1.55 -5.65 -0.29
C SER A 23 -1.23 -7.08 -0.73
N ALA A 24 -0.02 -7.32 -1.22
CA ALA A 24 0.40 -8.64 -1.69
C ALA A 24 0.37 -9.71 -0.57
N VAL A 25 0.85 -9.36 0.62
CA VAL A 25 0.81 -10.23 1.81
C VAL A 25 -0.64 -10.48 2.24
N GLY A 26 -1.48 -9.46 2.27
CA GLY A 26 -2.92 -9.61 2.51
C GLY A 26 -3.60 -10.52 1.50
N THR A 27 -3.22 -10.41 0.22
CA THR A 27 -3.64 -11.29 -0.88
C THR A 27 -3.31 -12.75 -0.59
N LEU A 28 -2.07 -12.99 -0.21
CA LEU A 28 -1.58 -14.33 0.12
C LEU A 28 -2.30 -14.92 1.34
N ILE A 29 -2.44 -14.15 2.42
CA ILE A 29 -3.07 -14.61 3.67
C ILE A 29 -4.52 -15.03 3.44
N ALA A 30 -5.33 -14.24 2.72
CA ALA A 30 -6.71 -14.65 2.49
C ALA A 30 -6.86 -15.77 1.44
N GLY A 31 -5.82 -16.05 0.66
CA GLY A 31 -5.73 -17.28 -0.12
C GLY A 31 -5.62 -18.54 0.75
N PHE A 32 -4.98 -18.44 1.93
CA PHE A 32 -4.89 -19.53 2.90
C PHE A 32 -6.08 -19.56 3.88
N VAL A 33 -6.60 -18.40 4.28
CA VAL A 33 -7.72 -18.27 5.22
C VAL A 33 -8.84 -17.42 4.61
N PRO A 34 -9.84 -18.04 3.94
CA PRO A 34 -10.89 -17.32 3.22
C PRO A 34 -11.74 -16.39 4.09
N ALA A 35 -11.82 -16.66 5.40
CA ALA A 35 -12.51 -15.80 6.37
C ALA A 35 -11.89 -14.40 6.46
N LEU A 36 -10.61 -14.24 6.11
CA LEU A 36 -9.92 -12.96 6.03
C LEU A 36 -10.08 -12.28 4.65
N SER A 37 -10.91 -12.77 3.74
CA SER A 37 -11.13 -12.09 2.45
C SER A 37 -11.63 -10.64 2.60
N VAL A 38 -12.23 -10.31 3.75
CA VAL A 38 -12.69 -8.96 4.09
C VAL A 38 -11.55 -7.93 4.11
N ILE A 39 -10.31 -8.32 4.49
CA ILE A 39 -9.16 -7.39 4.50
C ILE A 39 -8.59 -7.10 3.10
N GLN A 40 -9.02 -7.85 2.08
CA GLN A 40 -8.69 -7.59 0.68
C GLN A 40 -9.77 -6.78 -0.05
N LYS A 41 -10.95 -6.64 0.55
CA LYS A 41 -12.04 -5.87 -0.05
C LYS A 41 -11.54 -4.46 -0.34
N SER A 42 -11.69 -4.02 -1.59
CA SER A 42 -11.29 -2.67 -1.99
C SER A 42 -12.15 -1.66 -1.24
N LEU A 43 -11.49 -0.76 -0.51
CA LEU A 43 -12.12 0.33 0.23
C LEU A 43 -12.37 1.53 -0.67
N THR A 44 -11.56 1.67 -1.72
CA THR A 44 -11.69 2.71 -2.74
C THR A 44 -12.05 2.09 -4.08
N GLY A 45 -12.73 2.84 -4.93
CA GLY A 45 -12.78 2.54 -6.36
C GLY A 45 -11.37 2.46 -6.96
N PRO A 46 -11.20 1.90 -8.16
CA PRO A 46 -9.92 1.93 -8.86
C PRO A 46 -9.50 3.39 -9.08
N LEU A 47 -8.53 3.85 -8.30
CA LEU A 47 -7.93 5.17 -8.44
C LEU A 47 -6.86 5.03 -9.53
N GLY A 48 -7.12 5.61 -10.69
CA GLY A 48 -6.26 5.37 -11.83
C GLY A 48 -6.34 6.46 -12.89
N PHE A 49 -5.26 6.55 -13.66
CA PHE A 49 -5.21 7.37 -14.85
C PHE A 49 -5.54 6.48 -16.04
N ASN A 50 -6.59 6.86 -16.77
CA ASN A 50 -6.91 6.24 -18.04
C ASN A 50 -6.23 7.06 -19.13
N LEU A 51 -5.01 6.67 -19.50
CA LEU A 51 -4.39 7.18 -20.72
C LEU A 51 -4.92 6.33 -21.87
N GLU A 52 -5.20 6.96 -23.01
CA GLU A 52 -5.84 6.33 -24.19
C GLU A 52 -5.21 5.00 -24.63
N ILE A 53 -3.94 4.76 -24.28
CA ILE A 53 -3.17 3.56 -24.61
C ILE A 53 -2.88 2.68 -23.37
N VAL A 54 -2.91 3.24 -22.16
CA VAL A 54 -2.55 2.54 -20.91
C VAL A 54 -3.42 3.01 -19.75
N SER A 55 -4.13 2.08 -19.12
CA SER A 55 -4.82 2.34 -17.86
C SER A 55 -3.99 1.80 -16.70
N PHE A 56 -3.61 2.68 -15.79
CA PHE A 56 -2.98 2.27 -14.52
C PHE A 56 -3.96 2.56 -13.40
N SER A 57 -4.32 1.54 -12.63
CA SER A 57 -5.24 1.69 -11.49
C SER A 57 -4.68 1.02 -10.25
N ILE A 58 -4.77 1.75 -9.13
CA ILE A 58 -4.46 1.25 -7.80
C ILE A 58 -5.77 1.12 -7.03
N ARG A 59 -5.94 -0.02 -6.37
CA ARG A 59 -7.01 -0.21 -5.38
C ARG A 59 -6.38 -0.25 -3.99
N ILE A 60 -6.96 0.52 -3.08
CA ILE A 60 -6.57 0.49 -1.67
C ILE A 60 -7.51 -0.46 -0.93
N ASN A 61 -6.91 -1.41 -0.22
CA ASN A 61 -7.58 -2.36 0.68
C ASN A 61 -6.99 -2.21 2.11
N LEU A 62 -7.62 -2.84 3.11
CA LEU A 62 -7.16 -2.74 4.51
C LEU A 62 -5.70 -3.21 4.68
N SER A 63 -5.32 -4.24 3.94
CA SER A 63 -3.95 -4.80 3.99
C SER A 63 -2.90 -3.81 3.47
N SER A 64 -3.23 -3.05 2.43
CA SER A 64 -2.36 -1.97 1.90
C SER A 64 -2.27 -0.77 2.83
N ILE A 65 -3.34 -0.45 3.58
CA ILE A 65 -3.28 0.58 4.62
C ILE A 65 -2.36 0.14 5.76
N ALA A 66 -2.47 -1.12 6.21
CA ALA A 66 -1.58 -1.67 7.22
C ALA A 66 -0.12 -1.64 6.74
N GLY A 67 0.13 -2.03 5.49
CA GLY A 67 1.44 -1.95 4.86
C GLY A 67 2.01 -0.53 4.78
N LEU A 68 1.16 0.46 4.46
CA LEU A 68 1.53 1.88 4.43
C LEU A 68 1.94 2.37 5.82
N LEU A 69 1.16 2.05 6.87
CA LEU A 69 1.48 2.39 8.25
C LEU A 69 2.80 1.74 8.70
N LEU A 70 3.01 0.46 8.35
CA LEU A 70 4.28 -0.23 8.61
C LEU A 70 5.45 0.44 7.87
N GLY A 71 5.26 0.88 6.63
CA GLY A 71 6.27 1.65 5.88
C GLY A 71 6.67 2.93 6.61
N VAL A 72 5.71 3.68 7.16
CA VAL A 72 5.99 4.87 7.99
C VAL A 72 6.74 4.51 9.26
N LEU A 73 6.35 3.43 9.95
CA LEU A 73 7.00 2.98 11.18
C LEU A 73 8.44 2.53 10.94
N ILE A 74 8.69 1.82 9.85
CA ILE A 74 10.03 1.40 9.43
C ILE A 74 10.87 2.64 9.12
N PHE A 75 10.36 3.55 8.30
CA PHE A 75 11.07 4.78 7.95
C PHE A 75 11.40 5.66 9.17
N ARG A 76 10.52 5.71 10.17
CA ARG A 76 10.79 6.45 11.41
C ARG A 76 11.93 5.85 12.24
N LYS A 77 12.17 4.54 12.10
CA LYS A 77 13.19 3.80 12.86
C LYS A 77 14.56 3.80 12.15
N VAL A 78 14.58 3.98 10.83
CA VAL A 78 15.79 4.18 10.00
C VAL A 78 16.30 5.60 10.17
#